data_AF-A0A9D4BSD6-F1
#
_entry.id   AF-A0A9D4BSD6-F1
#
_cell.length_a   1.000
_cell.length_b   1.000
_cell.length_c   1.000
_cell.angle_alpha   90.00
_cell.angle_beta   90.00
_cell.angle_gamma   90.00
#
_symmetry.space_group_name_H-M   'P 1'
#
loop_
_entity.id
_entity.type
_entity.pdbx_description
1 polymer ?
#
loop_
_entity_poly.entity_id
_entity_poly.type
_entity_poly.pdbx_seq_one_letter_code
_entity_poly.pdbx_strand_id
1 'polypeptide(L)'
;MASLADVFTEKERTNWLKAWLAVDIAKSGLEQFAENEAKAVHTNIYKNVLSSVPAPAACNLCNTANLLQCPTQGICNKRGVKGSCKVMHNTSANQPRPCPNNVCNKVLNEIEKQHKYAIPSWKNTTATQWASTPWQIAKAYLPPDGYSGKSSIQDTDLNGIISFMRNCKHFDTKFSFPIAAGKNSPPCLLTKARDIGRIVRHSSQCKLTDADLQDIFTTLTNLLSDPTCLAQDVA
;
A
#
# COMPACT_ATOMS: atom_id res chain seq x y z
N MET A 1 38.20 0.43 22.87
CA MET A 1 36.95 0.37 22.07
C MET A 1 36.87 1.68 21.30
N ALA A 2 36.93 1.66 19.97
CA ALA A 2 36.65 2.85 19.17
C ALA A 2 35.18 3.25 19.41
N SER A 3 34.94 4.53 19.65
CA SER A 3 33.56 5.01 19.83
C SER A 3 32.84 4.94 18.48
N LEU A 4 31.50 4.85 18.49
CA LEU A 4 30.68 4.99 17.27
C LEU A 4 30.97 6.30 16.53
N ALA A 5 31.54 7.31 17.20
CA ALA A 5 31.95 8.55 16.59
C ALA A 5 33.25 8.44 15.77
N ASP A 6 34.09 7.45 16.04
CA ASP A 6 35.40 7.25 15.38
C ASP A 6 35.30 6.43 14.08
N VAL A 7 34.10 5.95 13.73
CA VAL A 7 33.86 5.10 12.54
C VAL A 7 33.50 5.93 11.30
N PHE A 8 33.08 7.18 11.47
CA PHE A 8 32.59 8.04 10.38
C PHE A 8 33.26 9.39 10.39
N THR A 9 33.53 9.94 9.20
CA THR A 9 33.88 11.35 9.09
C THR A 9 32.67 12.22 9.45
N GLU A 10 32.92 13.43 9.97
CA GLU A 10 31.86 14.41 10.25
C GLU A 10 31.01 14.71 8.99
N LYS A 11 31.67 14.73 7.83
CA LYS A 11 31.02 14.93 6.53
C LYS A 11 30.07 13.80 6.16
N GLU A 12 30.49 12.54 6.27
CA GLU A 12 29.63 11.39 6.01
C GLU A 12 28.40 11.39 6.93
N ARG A 13 28.59 11.69 8.22
CA ARG A 13 27.50 11.81 9.18
C ARG A 13 26.51 12.91 8.79
N THR A 14 27.02 14.08 8.40
CA THR A 14 26.20 15.22 7.98
C THR A 14 25.40 14.89 6.73
N ASN A 15 26.02 14.26 5.72
CA ASN A 15 25.34 13.85 4.50
C ASN A 15 24.25 12.82 4.79
N TRP A 16 24.52 11.87 5.69
CA TRP A 16 23.53 10.89 6.13
C TRP A 16 22.31 11.54 6.78
N LEU A 17 22.52 12.47 7.72
CA LEU A 17 21.43 13.20 8.39
C LEU A 17 20.57 13.99 7.39
N LYS A 18 21.23 14.64 6.42
CA LYS A 18 20.55 15.37 5.35
C LYS A 18 19.71 14.44 4.47
N ALA A 19 20.25 13.29 4.08
CA ALA A 19 19.51 12.29 3.30
C ALA A 19 18.32 11.73 4.08
N TRP A 20 18.50 11.44 5.37
CA TRP A 20 17.44 10.97 6.25
C TRP A 20 16.30 11.98 6.36
N LEU A 21 16.63 13.26 6.57
CA LEU A 21 15.65 14.33 6.65
C LEU A 21 14.91 14.50 5.31
N ALA A 22 15.61 14.44 4.18
CA ALA A 22 14.97 14.53 2.88
C ALA A 22 13.98 13.38 2.61
N VAL A 23 14.32 12.15 3.03
CA VAL A 23 13.38 11.01 2.97
C VAL A 23 12.16 11.24 3.85
N ASP A 24 12.32 11.85 5.02
CA ASP A 24 11.22 12.15 5.93
C ASP A 24 10.30 13.27 5.42
N ILE A 25 10.88 14.31 4.83
CA ILE A 25 10.15 15.37 4.12
C ILE A 25 9.38 14.78 2.94
N ALA A 26 10.01 13.93 2.13
CA ALA A 26 9.37 13.30 1.00
C ALA A 26 8.23 12.36 1.40
N LYS A 27 8.40 11.61 2.50
CA LYS A 27 7.32 10.82 3.09
C LYS A 27 6.14 11.73 3.44
N SER A 28 6.40 12.76 4.25
CA SER A 28 5.38 13.69 4.74
C SER A 28 4.63 14.38 3.60
N GLY A 29 5.34 14.82 2.56
CA GLY A 29 4.73 15.44 1.38
C GLY A 29 3.83 14.50 0.56
N LEU A 30 4.00 13.19 0.69
CA LEU A 30 3.18 12.19 -0.01
C LEU A 30 2.04 11.61 0.83
N GLU A 31 1.99 11.87 2.15
CA GLU A 31 1.02 11.23 3.04
C GLU A 31 -0.42 11.56 2.65
N GLN A 32 -0.74 12.84 2.50
CA GLN A 32 -2.09 13.28 2.14
C GLN A 32 -2.48 12.77 0.75
N PHE A 33 -1.52 12.79 -0.19
CA PHE A 33 -1.72 12.26 -1.52
C PHE A 33 -2.07 10.77 -1.49
N ALA A 34 -1.24 9.96 -0.83
CA ALA A 34 -1.45 8.53 -0.74
C ALA A 34 -2.76 8.19 -0.01
N GLU A 35 -3.19 8.98 0.98
CA GLU A 35 -4.44 8.79 1.72
C GLU A 35 -5.67 9.00 0.83
N ASN A 36 -5.65 10.08 0.06
CA ASN A 36 -6.71 10.37 -0.91
C ASN A 36 -6.78 9.29 -1.99
N GLU A 37 -5.63 8.82 -2.45
CA GLU A 37 -5.56 7.77 -3.47
C GLU A 37 -5.95 6.39 -2.94
N ALA A 38 -5.66 6.07 -1.68
CA ALA A 38 -6.15 4.86 -1.02
C ALA A 38 -7.69 4.84 -0.95
N LYS A 39 -8.31 5.99 -0.66
CA LYS A 39 -9.78 6.16 -0.68
C LYS A 39 -10.34 6.03 -2.10
N ALA A 40 -9.67 6.60 -3.10
CA ALA A 40 -10.08 6.50 -4.50
C ALA A 40 -10.02 5.04 -5.00
N VAL A 41 -8.91 4.33 -4.72
CA VAL A 41 -8.75 2.91 -5.05
C VAL A 41 -9.83 2.05 -4.40
N HIS A 42 -10.09 2.28 -3.11
CA HIS A 42 -11.16 1.60 -2.37
C HIS A 42 -12.52 1.84 -3.03
N THR A 43 -12.87 3.09 -3.31
CA THR A 43 -14.13 3.47 -3.97
C THR A 43 -14.28 2.80 -5.33
N ASN A 44 -13.22 2.80 -6.14
CA ASN A 44 -13.21 2.19 -7.47
C ASN A 44 -13.43 0.67 -7.41
N ILE A 45 -12.76 0.00 -6.47
CA ILE A 45 -12.95 -1.45 -6.25
C ILE A 45 -14.40 -1.74 -5.87
N TYR A 46 -14.96 -0.99 -4.92
CA TYR A 46 -16.35 -1.21 -4.50
C TYR A 46 -17.36 -0.88 -5.58
N LYS A 47 -17.14 0.17 -6.37
CA LYS A 47 -17.99 0.49 -7.53
C LYS A 47 -18.01 -0.64 -8.55
N ASN A 48 -16.84 -1.23 -8.85
CA ASN A 48 -16.71 -2.37 -9.78
C ASN A 48 -17.34 -3.64 -9.22
N VAL A 49 -17.24 -3.87 -7.91
CA VAL A 49 -17.86 -5.03 -7.28
C VAL A 49 -19.37 -4.90 -7.26
N LEU A 50 -19.90 -3.75 -6.85
CA LEU A 50 -21.34 -3.51 -6.72
C LEU A 50 -22.05 -3.49 -8.09
N SER A 51 -21.40 -3.00 -9.15
CA SER A 51 -21.96 -3.10 -10.51
C SER A 51 -22.09 -4.54 -11.02
N SER A 52 -21.38 -5.48 -10.41
CA SER A 52 -21.41 -6.91 -10.75
C SER A 52 -22.36 -7.75 -9.87
N VAL A 53 -23.11 -7.12 -8.96
CA VAL A 53 -24.03 -7.79 -8.02
C VAL A 53 -25.48 -7.42 -8.39
N PRO A 54 -26.37 -8.41 -8.63
CA PRO A 54 -27.77 -8.12 -8.94
C PRO A 54 -28.48 -7.45 -7.75
N ALA A 55 -29.29 -6.43 -8.03
CA ALA A 55 -30.11 -5.76 -7.03
C ALA A 55 -31.37 -6.60 -6.71
N PRO A 56 -31.87 -6.60 -5.45
CA PRO A 56 -31.36 -5.87 -4.29
C PRO A 56 -30.15 -6.59 -3.65
N ALA A 57 -29.07 -5.85 -3.45
CA ALA A 57 -27.82 -6.35 -2.85
C ALA A 57 -27.93 -6.51 -1.32
N ALA A 58 -29.09 -6.89 -0.80
CA ALA A 58 -29.30 -7.13 0.62
C ALA A 58 -28.97 -8.60 0.95
N CYS A 59 -28.41 -8.83 2.12
CA CYS A 59 -28.32 -10.19 2.63
C CYS A 59 -29.72 -10.65 3.09
N ASN A 60 -30.28 -11.67 2.43
CA ASN A 60 -31.58 -12.26 2.76
C ASN A 60 -31.68 -12.78 4.21
N LEU A 61 -30.54 -12.84 4.92
CA LEU A 61 -30.39 -13.46 6.22
C LEU A 61 -30.13 -12.46 7.35
N CYS A 62 -29.63 -11.25 7.04
CA CYS A 62 -29.41 -10.19 8.03
C CYS A 62 -30.00 -8.83 7.64
N ASN A 63 -30.68 -8.73 6.49
CA ASN A 63 -31.34 -7.54 5.97
C ASN A 63 -30.44 -6.27 5.91
N THR A 64 -29.12 -6.46 5.92
CA THR A 64 -28.16 -5.36 5.84
C THR A 64 -27.89 -5.02 4.38
N ALA A 65 -28.03 -3.74 4.04
CA ALA A 65 -27.62 -3.19 2.73
C ALA A 65 -26.10 -3.29 2.49
N ASN A 66 -25.32 -3.50 3.56
CA ASN A 66 -23.87 -3.70 3.51
C ASN A 66 -23.52 -5.18 3.66
N LEU A 67 -23.30 -5.86 2.54
CA LEU A 67 -22.83 -7.27 2.44
C LEU A 67 -21.46 -7.54 3.09
N LEU A 68 -20.88 -6.53 3.75
CA LEU A 68 -19.53 -6.49 4.28
C LEU A 68 -19.48 -6.55 5.82
N GLN A 69 -20.60 -6.36 6.51
CA GLN A 69 -20.66 -6.51 7.97
C GLN A 69 -21.05 -7.95 8.33
N CYS A 70 -20.27 -8.93 7.91
CA CYS A 70 -20.44 -10.29 8.44
C CYS A 70 -19.96 -10.29 9.90
N PRO A 71 -20.85 -10.46 10.89
CA PRO A 71 -20.55 -10.16 12.30
C PRO A 71 -19.84 -11.30 13.02
N THR A 72 -19.55 -12.43 12.37
CA THR A 72 -18.95 -13.56 13.06
C THR A 72 -17.44 -13.37 13.20
N GLN A 73 -17.06 -12.94 14.41
CA GLN A 73 -15.72 -13.11 14.96
C GLN A 73 -15.31 -14.57 14.79
N GLY A 74 -14.29 -14.78 13.97
CA GLY A 74 -13.63 -16.06 13.82
C GLY A 74 -13.63 -16.58 12.39
N ILE A 75 -12.47 -17.13 12.05
CA ILE A 75 -12.23 -18.13 11.02
C ILE A 75 -12.07 -17.60 9.57
N CYS A 76 -10.90 -17.90 8.98
CA CYS A 76 -10.70 -18.75 7.78
C CYS A 76 -9.50 -18.30 6.94
N ASN A 77 -8.69 -19.28 6.51
CA ASN A 77 -7.36 -19.12 5.93
C ASN A 77 -7.29 -19.84 4.57
N LYS A 78 -7.44 -19.10 3.47
CA LYS A 78 -6.85 -19.48 2.18
C LYS A 78 -6.27 -18.22 1.56
N ARG A 79 -5.05 -18.34 1.03
CA ARG A 79 -4.20 -17.24 0.50
C ARG A 79 -3.59 -16.32 1.56
N GLY A 80 -3.67 -16.65 2.86
CA GLY A 80 -2.98 -15.90 3.93
C GLY A 80 -3.59 -14.54 4.27
N VAL A 81 -4.82 -14.26 3.82
CA VAL A 81 -5.57 -13.05 4.21
C VAL A 81 -6.20 -13.28 5.58
N LYS A 82 -5.98 -12.36 6.53
CA LYS A 82 -6.64 -12.44 7.84
C LYS A 82 -8.14 -12.14 7.69
N GLY A 83 -8.99 -13.09 8.07
CA GLY A 83 -10.45 -12.92 8.07
C GLY A 83 -11.13 -12.99 6.69
N SER A 84 -10.50 -13.59 5.66
CA SER A 84 -11.17 -13.81 4.37
C SER A 84 -12.09 -15.03 4.42
N CYS A 85 -13.31 -14.87 3.88
CA CYS A 85 -14.33 -15.90 3.96
C CYS A 85 -14.08 -17.02 2.94
N LYS A 86 -13.76 -18.23 3.43
CA LYS A 86 -13.76 -19.46 2.62
C LYS A 86 -14.33 -20.64 3.40
N VAL A 87 -15.65 -20.80 3.27
CA VAL A 87 -16.44 -22.04 3.18
C VAL A 87 -16.06 -23.24 4.09
N MET A 88 -17.07 -23.66 4.86
CA MET A 88 -17.34 -24.95 5.52
C MET A 88 -16.62 -25.28 6.84
N HIS A 89 -17.41 -25.35 7.92
CA HIS A 89 -17.24 -26.37 8.96
C HIS A 89 -18.46 -27.29 8.96
N ASN A 90 -18.17 -28.59 8.85
CA ASN A 90 -19.06 -29.69 9.13
C ASN A 90 -18.97 -29.99 10.63
N THR A 91 -20.07 -29.89 11.36
CA THR A 91 -20.54 -30.88 12.35
C THR A 91 -21.90 -30.46 12.89
N SER A 92 -22.92 -31.27 12.61
CA SER A 92 -24.18 -31.46 13.34
C SER A 92 -24.88 -30.22 13.94
N ALA A 93 -25.92 -29.75 13.23
CA ALA A 93 -26.86 -28.66 13.54
C ALA A 93 -26.44 -27.24 13.08
N ASN A 94 -27.29 -26.64 12.22
CA ASN A 94 -27.27 -25.27 11.67
C ASN A 94 -26.24 -24.93 10.56
N GLN A 95 -26.79 -24.71 9.36
CA GLN A 95 -26.09 -24.49 8.10
C GLN A 95 -25.20 -23.22 8.07
N PRO A 96 -23.95 -23.30 7.54
CA PRO A 96 -23.13 -22.12 7.26
C PRO A 96 -23.79 -21.27 6.18
N ARG A 97 -24.08 -20.00 6.48
CA ARG A 97 -24.69 -19.07 5.53
C ARG A 97 -23.60 -18.45 4.64
N PRO A 98 -23.52 -18.75 3.34
CA PRO A 98 -22.56 -18.10 2.44
C PRO A 98 -22.84 -16.59 2.37
N CYS A 99 -21.79 -15.78 2.16
CA CYS A 99 -21.97 -14.37 1.80
C CYS A 99 -22.93 -14.32 0.59
N PRO A 100 -24.13 -13.72 0.70
CA PRO A 100 -25.24 -13.88 -0.25
C PRO A 100 -24.88 -13.62 -1.71
N ASN A 101 -23.84 -12.81 -1.95
CA ASN A 101 -23.37 -12.44 -3.28
C ASN A 101 -21.86 -12.63 -3.49
N ASN A 102 -21.20 -13.38 -2.59
CA ASN A 102 -19.77 -13.64 -2.63
C ASN A 102 -18.90 -12.35 -2.74
N VAL A 103 -19.34 -11.27 -2.07
CA VAL A 103 -18.76 -9.92 -2.21
C VAL A 103 -17.28 -9.90 -1.81
N CYS A 104 -16.91 -10.55 -0.71
CA CYS A 104 -15.51 -10.59 -0.27
C CYS A 104 -14.59 -11.21 -1.32
N ASN A 105 -15.05 -12.26 -2.03
CA ASN A 105 -14.27 -12.87 -3.10
C ASN A 105 -14.22 -11.99 -4.36
N LYS A 106 -15.30 -11.26 -4.66
CA LYS A 106 -15.31 -10.26 -5.74
C LYS A 106 -14.33 -9.11 -5.45
N VAL A 107 -14.31 -8.59 -4.22
CA VAL A 107 -13.33 -7.58 -3.77
C VAL A 107 -11.90 -8.13 -3.88
N LEU A 108 -11.68 -9.36 -3.41
CA LEU A 108 -10.38 -10.02 -3.53
C LEU A 108 -9.91 -10.11 -4.99
N ASN A 109 -10.78 -10.59 -5.88
CA ASN A 109 -10.47 -10.70 -7.31
C ASN A 109 -10.18 -9.33 -7.95
N GLU A 110 -10.91 -8.29 -7.55
CA GLU A 110 -10.67 -6.94 -8.06
C GLU A 110 -9.33 -6.38 -7.53
N ILE A 111 -8.97 -6.64 -6.28
CA ILE A 111 -7.63 -6.29 -5.75
C ILE A 111 -6.54 -6.99 -6.56
N GLU A 112 -6.67 -8.30 -6.83
CA GLU A 112 -5.72 -9.05 -7.67
C GLU A 112 -5.62 -8.47 -9.08
N LYS A 113 -6.76 -8.12 -9.69
CA LYS A 113 -6.83 -7.51 -11.02
C LYS A 113 -6.14 -6.14 -11.06
N GLN A 114 -6.32 -5.32 -10.02
CA GLN A 114 -5.71 -4.00 -9.89
C GLN A 114 -4.26 -4.06 -9.42
N HIS A 115 -3.75 -5.21 -8.98
CA HIS A 115 -2.35 -5.40 -8.63
C HIS A 115 -1.51 -5.71 -9.88
N LYS A 116 -0.45 -4.93 -10.14
CA LYS A 116 0.36 -5.06 -11.36
C LYS A 116 0.95 -6.45 -11.55
N TYR A 117 1.43 -7.04 -10.46
CA TYR A 117 2.06 -8.36 -10.47
C TYR A 117 1.11 -9.50 -10.08
N ALA A 118 -0.18 -9.22 -9.83
CA ALA A 118 -1.14 -10.21 -9.34
C ALA A 118 -0.70 -11.01 -8.09
N ILE A 119 0.16 -10.41 -7.23
CA ILE A 119 0.65 -11.01 -5.99
C ILE A 119 0.42 -10.02 -4.83
N PRO A 120 -0.82 -9.84 -4.36
CA PRO A 120 -1.07 -8.94 -3.24
C PRO A 120 -0.54 -9.50 -1.91
N SER A 121 -0.09 -8.61 -1.03
CA SER A 121 0.44 -8.92 0.29
C SER A 121 -0.67 -9.16 1.30
N TRP A 122 -1.35 -10.29 1.16
CA TRP A 122 -2.52 -10.67 1.95
C TRP A 122 -2.32 -10.68 3.46
N LYS A 123 -1.10 -11.00 3.93
CA LYS A 123 -0.76 -11.00 5.37
C LYS A 123 -0.80 -9.62 6.02
N ASN A 124 -0.75 -8.55 5.22
CA ASN A 124 -0.81 -7.18 5.74
C ASN A 124 -2.24 -6.71 6.01
N THR A 125 -3.25 -7.38 5.43
CA THR A 125 -4.61 -6.87 5.39
C THR A 125 -5.61 -7.77 6.13
N THR A 126 -6.67 -7.14 6.63
CA THR A 126 -7.77 -7.79 7.34
C THR A 126 -9.08 -7.59 6.58
N ALA A 127 -9.65 -8.68 6.05
CA ALA A 127 -10.78 -8.61 5.14
C ALA A 127 -12.08 -8.10 5.80
N THR A 128 -12.26 -8.32 7.09
CA THR A 128 -13.40 -7.78 7.86
C THR A 128 -13.40 -6.25 7.93
N GLN A 129 -12.27 -5.61 7.63
CA GLN A 129 -12.11 -4.16 7.66
C GLN A 129 -12.07 -3.53 6.26
N TRP A 130 -12.11 -4.32 5.17
CA TRP A 130 -12.02 -3.79 3.79
C TRP A 130 -13.11 -2.78 3.46
N ALA A 131 -14.30 -2.93 4.03
CA ALA A 131 -15.43 -2.06 3.75
C ALA A 131 -15.33 -0.68 4.40
N SER A 132 -14.91 -0.66 5.66
CA SER A 132 -14.89 0.54 6.49
C SER A 132 -13.54 1.26 6.44
N THR A 133 -12.47 0.56 6.07
CA THR A 133 -11.10 1.07 6.18
C THR A 133 -10.38 0.97 4.83
N PRO A 134 -10.37 2.04 4.02
CA PRO A 134 -9.67 2.10 2.74
C PRO A 134 -8.21 1.65 2.82
N TRP A 135 -7.53 2.02 3.91
CA TRP A 135 -6.15 1.62 4.16
C TRP A 135 -5.93 0.10 4.17
N GLN A 136 -6.90 -0.69 4.64
CA GLN A 136 -6.76 -2.15 4.63
C GLN A 136 -6.66 -2.70 3.21
N ILE A 137 -7.35 -2.11 2.24
CA ILE A 137 -7.16 -2.48 0.83
C ILE A 137 -5.78 -2.03 0.34
N ALA A 138 -5.36 -0.80 0.64
CA ALA A 138 -4.05 -0.28 0.22
C ALA A 138 -2.88 -1.16 0.75
N LYS A 139 -3.00 -1.71 1.97
CA LYS A 139 -2.01 -2.63 2.55
C LYS A 139 -1.73 -3.88 1.71
N ALA A 140 -2.69 -4.30 0.87
CA ALA A 140 -2.50 -5.43 -0.04
C ALA A 140 -1.47 -5.14 -1.15
N TYR A 141 -1.13 -3.87 -1.40
CA TYR A 141 -0.13 -3.46 -2.39
C TYR A 141 1.24 -3.16 -1.78
N LEU A 142 1.36 -3.19 -0.45
CA LEU A 142 2.63 -2.98 0.26
C LEU A 142 3.56 -4.20 0.11
N PRO A 143 4.86 -4.07 0.42
CA PRO A 143 5.76 -5.21 0.52
C PRO A 143 5.23 -6.24 1.53
N PRO A 144 5.57 -7.53 1.37
CA PRO A 144 5.00 -8.59 2.18
C PRO A 144 5.34 -8.46 3.67
N ASP A 145 6.48 -7.90 4.03
CA ASP A 145 6.99 -7.89 5.40
C ASP A 145 7.07 -6.48 5.99
N GLY A 146 6.80 -6.34 7.29
CA GLY A 146 6.95 -5.09 8.03
C GLY A 146 5.72 -4.18 8.10
N TYR A 147 4.63 -4.51 7.37
CA TYR A 147 3.48 -3.60 7.23
C TYR A 147 2.17 -4.07 7.88
N SER A 148 2.11 -5.31 8.38
CA SER A 148 0.88 -5.86 8.98
C SER A 148 0.38 -5.07 10.20
N GLY A 149 1.28 -4.50 11.00
CA GLY A 149 0.94 -3.67 12.17
C GLY A 149 0.68 -2.20 11.89
N LYS A 150 0.82 -1.72 10.64
CA LYS A 150 0.63 -0.30 10.31
C LYS A 150 -0.86 0.05 10.23
N SER A 151 -1.32 0.97 11.06
CA SER A 151 -2.72 1.41 11.18
C SER A 151 -3.12 2.41 10.11
N SER A 152 -2.17 3.21 9.61
CA SER A 152 -2.44 4.21 8.58
C SER A 152 -1.23 4.47 7.67
N ILE A 153 -1.40 5.39 6.73
CA ILE A 153 -0.33 5.89 5.85
C ILE A 153 0.73 6.65 6.63
N GLN A 154 0.35 7.41 7.65
CA GLN A 154 1.26 8.17 8.50
C GLN A 154 2.23 7.25 9.26
N ASP A 155 1.80 6.03 9.61
CA ASP A 155 2.65 5.03 10.24
C ASP A 155 3.60 4.32 9.25
N THR A 156 3.41 4.55 7.94
CA THR A 156 4.07 3.82 6.86
C THR A 156 5.27 4.61 6.35
N ASP A 157 6.39 3.92 6.14
CA ASP A 157 7.59 4.56 5.61
C ASP A 157 7.46 4.91 4.11
N LEU A 158 8.38 5.73 3.61
CA LEU A 158 8.41 6.14 2.20
C LEU A 158 8.41 4.92 1.25
N ASN A 159 9.14 3.86 1.61
CA ASN A 159 9.19 2.62 0.83
C ASN A 159 7.81 1.96 0.70
N GLY A 160 7.03 1.93 1.78
CA GLY A 160 5.66 1.43 1.77
C GLY A 160 4.74 2.28 0.91
N ILE A 161 4.74 3.60 1.11
CA ILE A 161 3.93 4.56 0.33
C ILE A 161 4.20 4.41 -1.17
N ILE A 162 5.48 4.43 -1.56
CA ILE A 162 5.86 4.28 -2.97
C ILE A 162 5.53 2.88 -3.51
N SER A 163 5.65 1.84 -2.69
CA SER A 163 5.29 0.48 -3.10
C SER A 163 3.80 0.34 -3.37
N PHE A 164 2.93 0.98 -2.58
CA PHE A 164 1.50 1.07 -2.86
C PHE A 164 1.26 1.68 -4.25
N MET A 165 1.86 2.84 -4.52
CA MET A 165 1.73 3.54 -5.81
C MET A 165 2.25 2.68 -6.97
N ARG A 166 3.42 2.06 -6.81
CA ARG A 166 4.03 1.27 -7.89
C ARG A 166 3.25 -0.01 -8.16
N ASN A 167 2.76 -0.70 -7.14
CA ASN A 167 2.16 -2.03 -7.30
C ASN A 167 0.68 -1.97 -7.72
N CYS A 168 0.02 -0.81 -7.64
CA CYS A 168 -1.38 -0.61 -8.01
C CYS A 168 -1.52 -0.01 -9.41
N LYS A 169 -2.33 -0.63 -10.28
CA LYS A 169 -2.60 -0.18 -11.67
C LYS A 169 -3.31 1.17 -11.73
N HIS A 170 -4.00 1.57 -10.66
CA HIS A 170 -4.64 2.88 -10.53
C HIS A 170 -3.70 4.06 -10.80
N PHE A 171 -2.40 3.86 -10.60
CA PHE A 171 -1.39 4.91 -10.81
C PHE A 171 -0.72 4.87 -12.19
N ASP A 172 -1.05 3.92 -13.06
CA ASP A 172 -0.40 3.76 -14.38
C ASP A 172 -0.57 4.99 -15.28
N THR A 173 -1.71 5.67 -15.16
CA THR A 173 -2.05 6.85 -15.97
C THR A 173 -1.90 8.16 -15.20
N LYS A 174 -1.47 8.10 -13.93
CA LYS A 174 -1.44 9.26 -13.05
C LYS A 174 -0.09 9.95 -13.03
N PHE A 175 1.02 9.22 -13.02
CA PHE A 175 2.34 9.85 -12.99
C PHE A 175 2.83 10.19 -14.40
N SER A 176 3.51 11.32 -14.53
CA SER A 176 4.10 11.75 -15.80
C SER A 176 5.28 10.88 -16.22
N PHE A 177 5.84 10.11 -15.28
CA PHE A 177 6.93 9.17 -15.53
C PHE A 177 6.41 7.75 -15.78
N PRO A 178 6.79 7.12 -16.90
CA PRO A 178 6.38 5.75 -17.18
C PRO A 178 6.88 4.82 -16.07
N ILE A 179 5.97 4.09 -15.43
CA ILE A 179 6.33 3.07 -14.44
C ILE A 179 6.95 1.91 -15.23
N ALA A 180 8.28 1.85 -15.25
CA ALA A 180 9.11 0.98 -16.08
C ALA A 180 8.48 -0.40 -16.33
N ALA A 181 8.26 -0.71 -17.61
CA ALA A 181 7.46 -1.86 -18.07
C ALA A 181 8.24 -3.19 -18.15
N GLY A 182 9.47 -3.27 -17.65
CA GLY A 182 10.26 -4.51 -17.77
C GLY A 182 11.58 -4.50 -16.99
N LYS A 183 12.18 -5.69 -16.85
CA LYS A 183 13.44 -5.93 -16.09
C LYS A 183 14.67 -5.18 -16.64
N ASN A 184 14.61 -4.69 -17.89
CA ASN A 184 15.74 -4.04 -18.58
C ASN A 184 15.52 -2.53 -18.81
N SER A 185 14.45 -1.95 -18.29
CA SER A 185 14.21 -0.51 -18.37
C SER A 185 14.86 0.21 -17.19
N PRO A 186 15.37 1.44 -17.37
CA PRO A 186 15.86 2.23 -16.26
C PRO A 186 14.75 2.39 -15.20
N PRO A 187 15.08 2.31 -13.90
CA PRO A 187 14.09 2.40 -12.84
C PRO A 187 13.34 3.73 -12.98
N CYS A 188 12.01 3.67 -13.03
CA CYS A 188 11.20 4.88 -13.01
C CYS A 188 11.45 5.67 -11.72
N LEU A 189 11.07 6.95 -11.71
CA LEU A 189 11.29 7.84 -10.58
C LEU A 189 10.82 7.26 -9.24
N LEU A 190 9.65 6.60 -9.24
CA LEU A 190 9.13 5.88 -8.06
C LEU A 190 10.06 4.75 -7.60
N THR A 191 10.61 3.96 -8.53
CA THR A 191 11.52 2.86 -8.17
C THR A 191 12.80 3.42 -7.54
N LYS A 192 13.35 4.50 -8.09
CA LYS A 192 14.53 5.16 -7.54
C LYS A 192 14.28 5.76 -6.16
N ALA A 193 13.17 6.48 -5.98
CA ALA A 193 12.80 7.06 -4.69
C ALA A 193 12.53 6.00 -3.60
N ARG A 194 11.93 4.86 -3.98
CA ARG A 194 11.80 3.70 -3.08
C ARG A 194 13.17 3.20 -2.62
N ASP A 195 14.07 2.99 -3.58
CA ASP A 195 15.39 2.40 -3.31
C ASP A 195 16.24 3.34 -2.45
N ILE A 196 16.15 4.65 -2.67
CA ILE A 196 16.71 5.67 -1.78
C ILE A 196 16.16 5.52 -0.36
N GLY A 197 14.83 5.45 -0.20
CA GLY A 197 14.21 5.28 1.13
C GLY A 197 14.71 4.03 1.84
N ARG A 198 14.88 2.92 1.12
CA ARG A 198 15.44 1.67 1.65
C ARG A 198 16.91 1.83 2.05
N ILE A 199 17.75 2.40 1.18
CA ILE A 199 19.18 2.61 1.44
C ILE A 199 19.34 3.49 2.67
N VAL A 200 18.68 4.64 2.71
CA VAL A 200 18.80 5.64 3.78
C VAL A 200 18.26 5.14 5.12
N ARG A 201 17.25 4.26 5.15
CA ARG A 201 16.72 3.73 6.42
C ARG A 201 17.37 2.44 6.90
N HIS A 202 18.07 1.70 6.04
CA HIS A 202 18.59 0.36 6.38
C HIS A 202 20.09 0.18 6.14
N SER A 203 20.82 1.18 5.62
CA SER A 203 22.27 1.05 5.50
C SER A 203 22.93 1.08 6.88
N SER A 204 23.62 0.00 7.22
CA SER A 204 24.48 -0.07 8.41
C SER A 204 25.76 0.76 8.26
N GLN A 205 26.10 1.17 7.03
CA GLN A 205 27.37 1.83 6.75
C GLN A 205 27.27 3.36 6.84
N CYS A 206 26.08 3.97 6.70
CA CYS A 206 25.89 5.43 6.77
C CYS A 206 26.85 6.26 5.90
N LYS A 207 27.39 5.68 4.82
CA LYS A 207 28.34 6.32 3.90
C LYS A 207 27.59 6.86 2.69
N LEU A 208 27.52 8.20 2.58
CA LEU A 208 27.00 8.89 1.40
C LEU A 208 27.99 9.97 0.98
N THR A 209 28.37 9.93 -0.29
CA THR A 209 29.15 11.00 -0.92
C THR A 209 28.27 12.21 -1.19
N ASP A 210 28.87 13.36 -1.51
CA ASP A 210 28.10 14.54 -1.92
C ASP A 210 27.31 14.29 -3.21
N ALA A 211 27.85 13.45 -4.10
CA ALA A 211 27.18 13.05 -5.34
C ALA A 211 25.94 12.21 -5.04
N ASP A 212 26.03 11.26 -4.10
CA ASP A 212 24.88 10.46 -3.66
C ASP A 212 23.80 11.36 -3.03
N LEU A 213 24.22 12.31 -2.18
CA LEU A 213 23.29 13.23 -1.53
C LEU A 213 22.56 14.12 -2.56
N GLN A 214 23.29 14.64 -3.55
CA GLN A 214 22.70 15.44 -4.61
C GLN A 214 21.72 14.62 -5.45
N ASP A 215 22.05 13.37 -5.76
CA ASP A 215 21.16 12.47 -6.50
C ASP A 215 19.88 12.16 -5.73
N ILE A 216 20.00 11.98 -4.40
CA ILE A 216 18.86 11.81 -3.48
C ILE A 216 17.95 13.04 -3.52
N PHE A 217 18.52 14.23 -3.35
CA PHE A 217 17.76 15.48 -3.34
C PHE A 217 17.06 15.73 -4.68
N THR A 218 17.75 15.55 -5.79
CA THR A 218 17.17 15.70 -7.12
C THR A 218 16.02 14.71 -7.33
N THR A 219 16.22 13.44 -6.94
CA THR A 219 15.19 12.41 -7.12
C THR A 219 13.94 12.69 -6.29
N LEU A 220 14.10 13.03 -5.01
CA LEU A 220 12.96 13.30 -4.12
C LEU A 220 12.26 14.61 -4.47
N THR A 221 13.01 15.66 -4.86
CA THR A 221 12.43 16.91 -5.35
C THR A 221 11.60 16.66 -6.60
N ASN A 222 12.13 15.93 -7.58
CA ASN A 222 11.37 15.62 -8.80
C ASN A 222 10.10 14.81 -8.51
N LEU A 223 10.12 13.95 -7.49
CA LEU A 223 8.94 13.18 -7.09
C LEU A 223 7.86 14.10 -6.49
N LEU A 224 8.25 14.99 -5.58
CA LEU A 224 7.31 15.92 -4.94
C LEU A 224 6.81 17.00 -5.91
N SER A 225 7.62 17.36 -6.91
CA SER A 225 7.25 18.33 -7.94
C SER A 225 6.40 17.74 -9.07
N ASP A 226 6.12 16.43 -9.07
CA ASP A 226 5.23 15.85 -10.07
C ASP A 226 3.81 16.47 -9.91
N PRO A 227 3.21 17.04 -10.97
CA PRO A 227 1.92 17.70 -10.89
C PRO A 227 0.82 16.85 -10.25
N THR A 228 0.93 15.53 -10.36
CA THR A 228 -0.02 14.59 -9.77
C THR A 228 0.04 14.55 -8.25
N CYS A 229 1.23 14.77 -7.67
CA CYS A 229 1.38 14.92 -6.22
C CYS A 229 0.92 16.29 -5.74
N LEU A 230 1.07 17.33 -6.57
CA LEU A 230 0.73 18.72 -6.27
C LEU A 230 -0.74 19.08 -6.54
N ALA A 231 -1.47 18.29 -7.32
CA ALA A 231 -2.86 18.55 -7.71
C ALA A 231 -3.88 18.50 -6.55
N GLN A 232 -3.43 18.49 -5.29
CA GLN A 232 -4.28 18.40 -4.11
C GLN A 232 -4.62 19.77 -3.49
N ASP A 233 -4.01 20.86 -3.97
CA ASP A 233 -4.28 22.22 -3.48
C ASP A 233 -5.41 22.97 -4.23
N VAL A 234 -6.19 22.28 -5.08
CA VAL A 234 -7.33 22.91 -5.78
C VAL A 234 -8.55 22.00 -5.75
N ALA A 235 -9.28 22.01 -4.63
CA ALA A 235 -10.72 21.75 -4.55
C ALA A 235 -11.27 22.27 -3.22
#